data_AF-A0A7M6DR75-F1
#
_entry.id   AF-A0A7M6DR75-F1
#
_cell.length_a   1.000
_cell.length_b   1.000
_cell.length_c   1.000
_cell.angle_alpha   90.00
_cell.angle_beta   90.00
_cell.angle_gamma   90.00
#
_symmetry.space_group_name_H-M   'P 1'
#
loop_
_entity.id
_entity.type
_entity.pdbx_description
1 polymer ?
#
loop_
_entity_poly.entity_id
_entity_poly.type
_entity_poly.pdbx_seq_one_letter_code
_entity_poly.pdbx_strand_id
1 'polypeptide(L)'
;MGEIIGITVTEEIEEYRRKIALLDGDRKAYYENSQWTMQMNKDAVQKLRSKNKELRLALAKKKAGDEKVIDEAFQERDPIRHCAMRGMSGKEAIAKLDQQVCESKKRLNAMRHQFKMKEKKLSALQTEFDQMTKDSETISLADTGDSDESRQLRILENRLDKMNLKLNEAKKIKSTYDQILEHQKEERRSWPKQLDSLEQGIKQQNDELSDLKVMYNDAQIARDTARAELSKLEQSVYEAKREREVQLMEYKKQAEEKKEHAEKVEKRLQRASLQQDELSHDQKTQISGEEQERKINTYEEAMSKIKDATGVSDIQEVVQRFLSQGDTQKHLEQLKVTNEKTLVRLKEDKEKLQKEFESMKYSGEAKMSSGQRLLEEYEDKLKASEQKCRESKTRQESTSRILVDIKAGVEHLADKLQHLKPPKGQVPQTHVNPSTEEYILDLLGISEQKLLKLMDELGGKDIQDIVKEMEDTDFRTTLESKLPAYNTRVKLPTVNERITGFEEDDDSGDDDDYLSRNAIKRTSQQIVDSKTKKNKPRQKKNKKK
;
A
#
# COMPACT_ATOMS: atom_id res chain seq x y z
N MET A 1 -24.43 -38.41 170.53
CA MET A 1 -23.38 -38.51 171.57
C MET A 1 -22.29 -39.45 171.04
N GLY A 2 -21.04 -38.98 171.05
CA GLY A 2 -19.80 -39.78 170.88
C GLY A 2 -19.51 -40.28 169.46
N GLU A 3 -18.31 -40.27 168.90
CA GLU A 3 -16.97 -39.92 169.38
C GLU A 3 -16.14 -39.51 168.14
N ILE A 4 -15.47 -38.36 168.23
CA ILE A 4 -14.48 -37.91 167.25
C ILE A 4 -13.18 -38.64 167.59
N ILE A 5 -12.78 -39.60 166.76
CA ILE A 5 -11.45 -40.20 166.82
C ILE A 5 -10.51 -39.19 166.16
N GLY A 6 -9.86 -38.36 166.97
CA GLY A 6 -8.81 -37.45 166.54
C GLY A 6 -7.61 -38.25 166.05
N ILE A 7 -7.24 -38.02 164.78
CA ILE A 7 -5.91 -38.35 164.24
C ILE A 7 -4.89 -37.60 165.08
N THR A 8 -3.84 -38.30 165.51
CA THR A 8 -2.90 -37.78 166.50
C THR A 8 -1.86 -36.86 165.85
N VAL A 9 -1.42 -35.80 166.54
CA VAL A 9 -0.39 -34.83 166.08
C VAL A 9 0.91 -35.54 165.63
N THR A 10 1.17 -36.75 166.13
CA THR A 10 2.28 -37.61 165.71
C THR A 10 2.17 -38.13 164.27
N GLU A 11 0.96 -38.42 163.79
CA GLU A 11 0.73 -38.91 162.42
C GLU A 11 0.91 -37.77 161.39
N GLU A 12 0.46 -36.55 161.71
CA GLU A 12 0.69 -35.37 160.86
C GLU A 12 2.18 -35.03 160.75
N ILE A 13 2.94 -35.11 161.85
CA ILE A 13 4.40 -34.87 161.84
C ILE A 13 5.13 -35.92 160.98
N GLU A 14 4.73 -37.19 161.04
CA GLU A 14 5.30 -38.23 160.18
C GLU A 14 4.93 -38.06 158.70
N GLU A 15 3.72 -37.57 158.42
CA GLU A 15 3.28 -37.27 157.05
C GLU A 15 4.06 -36.08 156.47
N TYR A 16 4.27 -35.00 157.25
CA TYR A 16 5.12 -33.88 156.86
C TYR A 16 6.60 -34.29 156.70
N ARG A 17 7.12 -35.18 157.56
CA ARG A 17 8.48 -35.73 157.40
C ARG A 17 8.61 -36.58 156.14
N ARG A 18 7.63 -37.42 155.82
CA ARG A 18 7.58 -38.17 154.55
C ARG A 18 7.50 -37.22 153.35
N LYS A 19 6.72 -36.15 153.44
CA LYS A 19 6.60 -35.14 152.37
C LYS A 19 7.88 -34.34 152.16
N ILE A 20 8.59 -33.97 153.23
CA ILE A 20 9.92 -33.33 153.13
C ILE A 20 10.94 -34.29 152.52
N ALA A 21 10.97 -35.56 152.95
CA ALA A 21 11.87 -36.56 152.37
C ALA A 21 11.59 -36.80 150.87
N LEU A 22 10.32 -36.76 150.46
CA LEU A 22 9.91 -36.87 149.05
C LEU A 22 10.33 -35.63 148.25
N LEU A 23 10.13 -34.43 148.80
CA LEU A 23 10.58 -33.18 148.17
C LEU A 23 12.11 -33.07 148.06
N ASP A 24 12.85 -33.56 149.06
CA ASP A 24 14.30 -33.62 149.01
C ASP A 24 14.78 -34.69 148.01
N GLY A 25 14.05 -35.82 147.91
CA GLY A 25 14.26 -36.84 146.89
C GLY A 25 14.03 -36.31 145.47
N ASP A 26 12.92 -35.61 145.25
CA ASP A 26 12.59 -34.96 143.98
C ASP A 26 13.61 -33.87 143.66
N ARG A 27 13.96 -33.00 144.61
CA ARG A 27 14.98 -31.95 144.42
C ARG A 27 16.33 -32.57 144.04
N LYS A 28 16.71 -33.69 144.65
CA LYS A 28 17.92 -34.43 144.31
C LYS A 28 17.82 -35.05 142.91
N ALA A 29 16.70 -35.70 142.58
CA ALA A 29 16.47 -36.30 141.25
C ALA A 29 16.42 -35.24 140.14
N TYR A 30 15.81 -34.08 140.38
CA TYR A 30 15.82 -32.94 139.45
C TYR A 30 17.22 -32.37 139.26
N TYR A 31 18.00 -32.23 140.33
CA TYR A 31 19.39 -31.77 140.23
C TYR A 31 20.27 -32.79 139.48
N GLU A 32 20.14 -34.08 139.80
CA GLU A 32 20.86 -35.16 139.12
C GLU A 32 20.46 -35.27 137.64
N ASN A 33 19.16 -35.15 137.32
CA ASN A 33 18.68 -35.15 135.94
C ASN A 33 19.13 -33.88 135.19
N SER A 34 19.15 -32.71 135.85
CA SER A 34 19.69 -31.46 135.27
C SER A 34 21.21 -31.54 135.03
N GLN A 35 21.96 -32.15 135.95
CA GLN A 35 23.39 -32.38 135.78
C GLN A 35 23.64 -33.41 134.68
N TRP A 36 22.84 -34.48 134.62
CA TRP A 36 22.92 -35.51 133.60
C TRP A 36 22.60 -34.95 132.20
N THR A 37 21.52 -34.17 132.07
CA THR A 37 21.17 -33.47 130.82
C THR A 37 22.21 -32.42 130.44
N MET A 38 22.77 -31.68 131.39
CA MET A 38 23.87 -30.76 131.11
C MET A 38 25.13 -31.50 130.64
N GLN A 39 25.42 -32.67 131.21
CA GLN A 39 26.53 -33.52 130.77
C GLN A 39 26.28 -34.10 129.38
N MET A 40 25.08 -34.62 129.10
CA MET A 40 24.68 -35.08 127.76
C MET A 40 24.76 -33.96 126.73
N ASN A 41 24.33 -32.74 127.07
CA ASN A 41 24.44 -31.57 126.20
C ASN A 41 25.90 -31.18 125.96
N LYS A 42 26.77 -31.23 126.98
CA LYS A 42 28.21 -31.01 126.81
C LYS A 42 28.84 -32.04 125.87
N ASP A 43 28.50 -33.31 126.04
CA ASP A 43 28.99 -34.40 125.18
C ASP A 43 28.48 -34.25 123.73
N ALA A 44 27.22 -33.85 123.55
CA ALA A 44 26.65 -33.57 122.23
C ALA A 44 27.34 -32.38 121.54
N VAL A 45 27.60 -31.29 122.26
CA VAL A 45 28.36 -30.14 121.73
C VAL A 45 29.78 -30.54 121.36
N GLN A 46 30.44 -31.38 122.15
CA GLN A 46 31.78 -31.87 121.85
C GLN A 46 31.80 -32.74 120.59
N LYS A 47 30.82 -33.65 120.42
CA LYS A 47 30.65 -34.44 119.18
C LYS A 47 30.36 -33.56 117.96
N LEU A 48 29.54 -32.53 118.10
CA LEU A 48 29.26 -31.60 117.00
C LEU A 48 30.51 -30.78 116.64
N ARG A 49 31.30 -30.35 117.62
CA ARG A 49 32.58 -29.64 117.38
C ARG A 49 33.61 -30.54 116.70
N SER A 50 33.75 -31.81 117.11
CA SER A 50 34.65 -32.75 116.43
C SER A 50 34.20 -33.00 115.00
N LYS A 51 32.90 -33.23 114.76
CA LYS A 51 32.34 -33.41 113.42
C LYS A 51 32.50 -32.15 112.55
N ASN A 52 32.35 -30.95 113.11
CA ASN A 52 32.58 -29.70 112.37
C ASN A 52 34.06 -29.54 112.00
N LYS A 53 34.98 -29.89 112.93
CA LYS A 53 36.43 -29.93 112.65
C LYS A 53 36.76 -30.93 111.54
N GLU A 54 36.19 -32.13 111.59
CA GLU A 54 36.35 -33.15 110.55
C GLU A 54 35.81 -32.68 109.19
N LEU A 55 34.62 -32.08 109.14
CA LEU A 55 34.03 -31.54 107.92
C LEU A 55 34.86 -30.39 107.33
N ARG A 56 35.41 -29.51 108.18
CA ARG A 56 36.33 -28.45 107.75
C ARG A 56 37.62 -29.03 107.17
N LEU A 57 38.20 -30.04 107.82
CA LEU A 57 39.38 -30.75 107.32
C LEU A 57 39.10 -31.47 105.99
N ALA A 58 37.95 -32.14 105.87
CA ALA A 58 37.53 -32.82 104.64
C ALA A 58 37.32 -31.82 103.49
N LEU A 59 36.71 -30.66 103.77
CA LEU A 59 36.52 -29.59 102.79
C LEU A 59 37.86 -28.97 102.37
N ALA A 60 38.78 -28.72 103.31
CA ALA A 60 40.13 -28.25 103.01
C ALA A 60 40.90 -29.27 102.15
N LYS A 61 40.81 -30.56 102.45
CA LYS A 61 41.44 -31.63 101.66
C LYS A 61 40.88 -31.70 100.24
N LYS A 62 39.56 -31.54 100.06
CA LYS A 62 38.93 -31.49 98.72
C LYS A 62 39.36 -30.25 97.93
N LYS A 63 39.37 -29.08 98.55
CA LYS A 63 39.84 -27.83 97.91
C LYS A 63 41.32 -27.91 97.52
N ALA A 64 42.17 -28.44 98.38
CA ALA A 64 43.58 -28.66 98.07
C ALA A 64 43.79 -29.72 96.98
N GLY A 65 42.91 -30.72 96.90
CA GLY A 65 42.90 -31.69 95.80
C GLY A 65 42.52 -31.03 94.46
N ASP A 66 41.45 -30.24 94.45
CA ASP A 66 41.03 -29.47 93.27
C ASP A 66 42.13 -28.48 92.82
N GLU A 67 42.78 -27.78 93.75
CA GLU A 67 43.87 -26.84 93.46
C GLU A 67 45.09 -27.55 92.83
N LYS A 68 45.51 -28.71 93.36
CA LYS A 68 46.60 -29.51 92.79
C LYS A 68 46.32 -29.96 91.34
N VAL A 69 45.09 -30.39 91.05
CA VAL A 69 44.72 -30.82 89.69
C VAL A 69 44.74 -29.64 88.71
N ILE A 70 44.33 -28.45 89.15
CA ILE A 70 44.38 -27.23 88.33
C ILE A 70 45.83 -26.78 88.11
N ASP A 71 46.67 -26.87 89.14
CA ASP A 71 48.10 -26.57 89.05
C ASP A 71 48.81 -27.51 88.06
N GLU A 72 48.67 -28.82 88.22
CA GLU A 72 49.26 -29.83 87.31
C GLU A 72 48.81 -29.64 85.84
N ALA A 73 47.55 -29.23 85.61
CA ALA A 73 47.02 -29.09 84.26
C ALA A 73 47.44 -27.81 83.52
N PHE A 74 47.64 -26.69 84.24
CA PHE A 74 47.79 -25.37 83.61
C PHE A 74 49.05 -24.59 83.99
N GLN A 75 49.73 -24.91 85.09
CA GLN A 75 50.82 -24.09 85.62
C GLN A 75 51.99 -23.92 84.63
N GLU A 76 52.40 -24.99 83.95
CA GLU A 76 53.47 -24.94 82.94
C GLU A 76 52.96 -24.66 81.52
N ARG A 77 51.72 -25.09 81.22
CA ARG A 77 51.20 -25.14 79.84
C ARG A 77 50.48 -23.87 79.42
N ASP A 78 49.79 -23.20 80.33
CA ASP A 78 48.96 -22.04 80.00
C ASP A 78 48.75 -21.12 81.22
N PRO A 79 49.76 -20.29 81.57
CA PRO A 79 49.77 -19.49 82.80
C PRO A 79 48.59 -18.53 82.96
N ILE A 80 48.04 -18.04 81.84
CA ILE A 80 46.89 -17.13 81.82
C ILE A 80 45.61 -17.87 82.22
N ARG A 81 45.41 -19.10 81.72
CA ARG A 81 44.26 -19.94 82.09
C ARG A 81 44.37 -20.44 83.52
N HIS A 82 45.59 -20.76 83.97
CA HIS A 82 45.87 -21.12 85.36
C HIS A 82 45.40 -20.02 86.33
N CYS A 83 45.82 -18.77 86.10
CA CYS A 83 45.41 -17.64 86.93
C CYS A 83 43.88 -17.43 86.94
N ALA A 84 43.22 -17.59 85.79
CA ALA A 84 41.77 -17.41 85.65
C ALA A 84 40.94 -18.51 86.34
N MET A 85 41.55 -19.65 86.69
CA MET A 85 40.87 -20.82 87.27
C MET A 85 41.30 -21.11 88.71
N ARG A 86 42.21 -20.30 89.27
CA ARG A 86 42.70 -20.43 90.63
C ARG A 86 41.57 -20.23 91.65
N GLY A 87 41.45 -21.17 92.61
CA GLY A 87 40.45 -21.12 93.67
C GLY A 87 39.03 -21.57 93.27
N MET A 88 38.83 -22.01 92.03
CA MET A 88 37.58 -22.62 91.55
C MET A 88 37.55 -24.11 91.87
N SER A 89 36.35 -24.68 91.98
CA SER A 89 36.26 -26.15 92.04
C SER A 89 36.57 -26.75 90.67
N GLY A 90 37.12 -27.97 90.64
CA GLY A 90 37.43 -28.67 89.38
C GLY A 90 36.23 -28.76 88.42
N LYS A 91 35.00 -28.86 88.94
CA LYS A 91 33.77 -28.86 88.11
C LYS A 91 33.49 -27.52 87.42
N GLU A 92 33.74 -26.42 88.12
CA GLU A 92 33.54 -25.06 87.57
C GLU A 92 34.61 -24.74 86.52
N ALA A 93 35.83 -25.23 86.75
CA ALA A 93 36.95 -25.14 85.81
C ALA A 93 36.64 -25.85 84.49
N ILE A 94 36.10 -27.08 84.56
CA ILE A 94 35.66 -27.85 83.39
C ILE A 94 34.55 -27.10 82.62
N ALA A 95 33.53 -26.59 83.32
CA ALA A 95 32.43 -25.88 82.68
C ALA A 95 32.89 -24.62 81.91
N LYS A 96 33.87 -23.88 82.44
CA LYS A 96 34.48 -22.74 81.75
C LYS A 96 35.24 -23.15 80.50
N LEU A 97 36.00 -24.24 80.57
CA LEU A 97 36.72 -24.75 79.39
C LEU A 97 35.77 -25.27 78.33
N ASP A 98 34.71 -25.98 78.72
CA ASP A 98 33.67 -26.43 77.81
C ASP A 98 33.01 -25.26 77.09
N GLN A 99 32.72 -24.16 77.80
CA GLN A 99 32.22 -22.94 77.19
C GLN A 99 33.21 -22.36 76.17
N GLN A 100 34.49 -22.26 76.51
CA GLN A 100 35.54 -21.77 75.59
C GLN A 100 35.67 -22.65 74.33
N VAL A 101 35.56 -23.97 74.49
CA VAL A 101 35.57 -24.93 73.38
C VAL A 101 34.32 -24.75 72.50
N CYS A 102 33.15 -24.58 73.10
CA CYS A 102 31.91 -24.29 72.37
C CYS A 102 32.02 -22.97 71.59
N GLU A 103 32.52 -21.90 72.19
CA GLU A 103 32.75 -20.62 71.52
C GLU A 103 33.74 -20.75 70.36
N SER A 104 34.84 -21.48 70.57
CA SER A 104 35.85 -21.72 69.53
C SER A 104 35.28 -22.56 68.37
N LYS A 105 34.47 -23.59 68.66
CA LYS A 105 33.75 -24.37 67.65
C LYS A 105 32.74 -23.52 66.88
N LYS A 106 32.00 -22.62 67.55
CA LYS A 106 31.08 -21.69 66.90
C LYS A 106 31.83 -20.76 65.94
N ARG A 107 32.96 -20.20 66.36
CA ARG A 107 33.84 -19.38 65.49
C ARG A 107 34.35 -20.17 64.29
N LEU A 108 34.82 -21.41 64.51
CA LEU A 108 35.29 -22.28 63.42
C LEU A 108 34.17 -22.59 62.42
N ASN A 109 32.95 -22.90 62.90
CA ASN A 109 31.81 -23.17 62.03
C ASN A 109 31.39 -21.93 61.23
N ALA A 110 31.41 -20.75 61.84
CA ALA A 110 31.16 -19.48 61.15
C ALA A 110 32.18 -19.23 60.03
N MET A 111 33.48 -19.43 60.32
CA MET A 111 34.55 -19.29 59.32
C MET A 111 34.42 -20.31 58.18
N ARG A 112 34.09 -21.58 58.50
CA ARG A 112 33.83 -22.62 57.49
C ARG A 112 32.64 -22.28 56.60
N HIS A 113 31.57 -21.72 57.17
CA HIS A 113 30.42 -21.26 56.39
C HIS A 113 30.81 -20.11 55.45
N GLN A 114 31.55 -19.11 55.95
CA GLN A 114 32.04 -18.01 55.11
C GLN A 114 32.96 -18.52 53.98
N PHE A 115 33.85 -19.47 54.27
CA PHE A 115 34.70 -20.09 53.26
C PHE A 115 33.86 -20.76 52.16
N LYS A 116 32.89 -21.62 52.53
CA LYS A 116 31.99 -22.28 51.58
C LYS A 116 31.17 -21.30 50.74
N MET A 117 30.74 -20.17 51.32
CA MET A 117 30.02 -19.13 50.57
C MET A 117 30.91 -18.43 49.55
N LYS A 118 32.16 -18.11 49.93
CA LYS A 118 33.14 -17.52 49.01
C LYS A 118 33.54 -18.50 47.91
N GLU A 119 33.71 -19.77 48.24
CA GLU A 119 34.01 -20.84 47.27
C GLU A 119 32.89 -21.00 46.24
N LYS A 120 31.62 -21.05 46.68
CA LYS A 120 30.46 -21.05 45.78
C LYS A 120 30.39 -19.81 44.88
N LYS A 121 30.72 -18.64 45.44
CA LYS A 121 30.75 -17.39 44.67
C LYS A 121 31.85 -17.42 43.62
N LEU A 122 33.04 -17.92 43.97
CA LEU A 122 34.15 -18.09 43.04
C LEU A 122 33.79 -19.08 41.93
N SER A 123 33.19 -20.23 42.24
CA SER A 123 32.77 -21.18 41.22
C SER A 123 31.72 -20.59 40.27
N ALA A 124 30.76 -19.83 40.79
CA ALA A 124 29.74 -19.16 39.97
C ALA A 124 30.38 -18.09 39.05
N LEU A 125 31.29 -17.28 39.59
CA LEU A 125 31.98 -16.26 38.81
C LEU A 125 32.89 -16.87 37.74
N GLN A 126 33.51 -18.02 38.04
CA GLN A 126 34.32 -18.74 37.07
C GLN A 126 33.48 -19.34 35.94
N THR A 127 32.31 -19.91 36.26
CA THR A 127 31.38 -20.38 35.21
C THR A 127 30.86 -19.24 34.32
N GLU A 128 30.62 -18.06 34.91
CA GLU A 128 30.20 -16.87 34.16
C GLU A 128 31.32 -16.37 33.24
N PHE A 129 32.56 -16.34 33.74
CA PHE A 129 33.73 -15.99 32.94
C PHE A 129 33.95 -16.95 31.76
N ASP A 130 33.86 -18.27 32.00
CA ASP A 130 33.98 -19.28 30.96
C ASP A 130 32.88 -19.15 29.90
N GLN A 131 31.67 -18.77 30.30
CA GLN A 131 30.57 -18.53 29.38
C GLN A 131 30.81 -17.27 28.54
N MET A 132 31.19 -16.16 29.16
CA MET A 132 31.51 -14.91 28.46
C MET A 132 32.68 -15.08 27.47
N THR A 133 33.65 -15.93 27.80
CA THR A 133 34.78 -16.25 26.90
C THR A 133 34.30 -17.00 25.67
N LYS A 134 33.45 -18.02 25.83
CA LYS A 134 32.86 -18.76 24.70
C LYS A 134 31.95 -17.87 23.85
N ASP A 135 31.16 -17.02 24.49
CA ASP A 135 30.29 -16.07 23.79
C ASP A 135 31.15 -15.08 22.98
N SER A 136 32.26 -14.58 23.54
CA SER A 136 33.22 -13.75 22.80
C SER A 136 33.90 -14.47 21.63
N GLU A 137 34.26 -15.74 21.79
CA GLU A 137 34.83 -16.56 20.71
C GLU A 137 33.81 -16.79 19.58
N THR A 138 32.55 -17.08 19.91
CA THR A 138 31.48 -17.25 18.92
C THR A 138 31.17 -15.94 18.18
N ILE A 139 31.17 -14.80 18.87
CA ILE A 139 30.99 -13.49 18.25
C ILE A 139 32.15 -13.17 17.31
N SER A 140 33.39 -13.47 17.69
CA SER A 140 34.57 -13.29 16.83
C SER A 140 34.52 -14.18 15.56
N LEU A 141 34.07 -15.43 15.70
CA LEU A 141 33.84 -16.32 14.55
C LEU A 141 32.72 -15.83 13.64
N ALA A 142 31.69 -15.17 14.19
CA ALA A 142 30.63 -14.56 13.39
C ALA A 142 31.10 -13.28 12.67
N ASP A 143 31.91 -12.45 13.33
CA ASP A 143 32.37 -11.15 12.81
C ASP A 143 33.45 -11.29 11.72
N THR A 144 34.24 -12.37 11.76
CA THR A 144 35.19 -12.69 10.68
C THR A 144 34.51 -13.10 9.36
N GLY A 145 33.19 -13.25 9.34
CA GLY A 145 32.41 -13.43 8.11
C GLY A 145 32.72 -14.71 7.32
N ASP A 146 33.42 -15.66 7.94
CA ASP A 146 33.87 -16.92 7.34
C ASP A 146 33.15 -18.14 7.94
N SER A 147 32.10 -17.91 8.74
CA SER A 147 31.16 -18.98 9.10
C SER A 147 30.50 -19.52 7.81
N ASP A 148 30.40 -20.85 7.73
CA ASP A 148 29.83 -21.54 6.57
C ASP A 148 28.39 -21.07 6.28
N GLU A 149 27.64 -20.72 7.32
CA GLU A 149 26.29 -20.13 7.22
C GLU A 149 26.31 -18.78 6.52
N SER A 150 27.27 -17.91 6.86
CA SER A 150 27.42 -16.60 6.20
C SER A 150 27.78 -16.75 4.71
N ARG A 151 28.58 -17.75 4.36
CA ARG A 151 28.90 -18.08 2.97
C ARG A 151 27.67 -18.62 2.22
N GLN A 152 26.90 -19.49 2.85
CA GLN A 152 25.65 -20.01 2.29
C GLN A 152 24.62 -18.90 2.05
N LEU A 153 24.46 -17.98 3.00
CA LEU A 153 23.57 -16.81 2.85
C LEU A 153 23.96 -15.98 1.62
N ARG A 154 25.25 -15.62 1.46
CA ARG A 154 25.70 -14.88 0.27
C ARG A 154 25.43 -15.64 -1.04
N ILE A 155 25.56 -16.97 -1.06
CA ILE A 155 25.27 -17.77 -2.26
C ILE A 155 23.76 -17.74 -2.57
N LEU A 156 22.92 -17.86 -1.55
CA LEU A 156 21.46 -17.82 -1.69
C LEU A 156 20.99 -16.44 -2.15
N GLU A 157 21.54 -15.36 -1.59
CA GLU A 157 21.27 -13.98 -2.02
C GLU A 157 21.66 -13.77 -3.48
N ASN A 158 22.88 -14.14 -3.87
CA ASN A 158 23.32 -14.06 -5.27
C ASN A 158 22.43 -14.88 -6.22
N ARG A 159 21.92 -16.04 -5.77
CA ARG A 159 21.01 -16.87 -6.56
C ARG A 159 19.64 -16.20 -6.69
N LEU A 160 19.15 -15.58 -5.63
CA LEU A 160 17.90 -14.81 -5.63
C LEU A 160 17.99 -13.61 -6.57
N ASP A 161 19.07 -12.85 -6.52
CA ASP A 161 19.30 -11.71 -7.42
C ASP A 161 19.37 -12.15 -8.88
N LYS A 162 20.06 -13.25 -9.18
CA LYS A 162 20.07 -13.84 -10.54
C LYS A 162 18.68 -14.26 -10.99
N MET A 163 17.85 -14.83 -10.11
CA MET A 163 16.47 -15.19 -10.44
C MET A 163 15.60 -13.95 -10.66
N ASN A 164 15.79 -12.89 -9.88
CA ASN A 164 15.08 -11.62 -10.04
C ASN A 164 15.45 -10.93 -11.37
N LEU A 165 16.72 -10.94 -11.77
CA LEU A 165 17.16 -10.45 -13.08
C LEU A 165 16.46 -11.22 -14.22
N LYS A 166 16.48 -12.56 -14.18
CA LYS A 166 15.80 -13.39 -15.18
C LYS A 166 14.29 -13.14 -15.23
N LEU A 167 13.64 -12.95 -14.08
CA LEU A 167 12.21 -12.66 -13.99
C LEU A 167 11.89 -11.28 -14.59
N ASN A 168 12.74 -10.29 -14.34
CA ASN A 168 12.58 -8.96 -14.94
C ASN A 168 12.83 -8.98 -16.45
N GLU A 169 13.82 -9.74 -16.93
CA GLU A 169 14.03 -9.97 -18.37
C GLU A 169 12.83 -10.67 -19.00
N ALA A 170 12.30 -11.73 -18.37
CA ALA A 170 11.10 -12.42 -18.85
C ALA A 170 9.87 -11.48 -18.89
N LYS A 171 9.71 -10.60 -17.90
CA LYS A 171 8.67 -9.57 -17.92
C LYS A 171 8.83 -8.59 -19.08
N LYS A 172 10.06 -8.13 -19.36
CA LYS A 172 10.35 -7.26 -20.50
C LYS A 172 10.03 -7.95 -21.82
N ILE A 173 10.49 -9.19 -21.99
CA ILE A 173 10.20 -10.02 -23.18
C ILE A 173 8.69 -10.20 -23.35
N LYS A 174 7.96 -10.53 -22.27
CA LYS A 174 6.50 -10.64 -22.30
C LYS A 174 5.86 -9.32 -22.75
N SER A 175 6.26 -8.19 -22.14
CA SER A 175 5.74 -6.88 -22.52
C SER A 175 5.98 -6.56 -23.99
N THR A 176 7.13 -6.94 -24.56
CA THR A 176 7.38 -6.75 -26.00
C THR A 176 6.50 -7.65 -26.85
N TYR A 177 6.27 -8.91 -26.46
CA TYR A 177 5.35 -9.79 -27.18
C TYR A 177 3.90 -9.32 -27.09
N ASP A 178 3.48 -8.78 -25.94
CA ASP A 178 2.14 -8.22 -25.76
C ASP A 178 1.94 -6.98 -26.67
N GLN A 179 2.97 -6.13 -26.83
CA GLN A 179 2.94 -5.01 -27.78
C GLN A 179 2.85 -5.48 -29.23
N ILE A 180 3.65 -6.47 -29.62
CA ILE A 180 3.59 -7.07 -30.98
C ILE A 180 2.20 -7.66 -31.23
N LEU A 181 1.64 -8.34 -30.24
CA LEU A 181 0.30 -8.94 -30.33
C LEU A 181 -0.78 -7.87 -30.51
N GLU A 182 -0.72 -6.76 -29.78
CA GLU A 182 -1.71 -5.68 -29.93
C GLU A 182 -1.59 -5.02 -31.30
N HIS A 183 -0.37 -4.75 -31.78
CA HIS A 183 -0.15 -4.23 -33.14
C HIS A 183 -0.73 -5.18 -34.19
N GLN A 184 -0.47 -6.49 -34.09
CA GLN A 184 -1.04 -7.48 -35.01
C GLN A 184 -2.57 -7.55 -34.93
N LYS A 185 -3.17 -7.35 -33.75
CA LYS A 185 -4.62 -7.26 -33.59
C LYS A 185 -5.18 -6.00 -34.23
N GLU A 186 -4.53 -4.86 -34.08
CA GLU A 186 -4.89 -3.60 -34.74
C GLU A 186 -4.81 -3.72 -36.25
N GLU A 187 -3.71 -4.28 -36.77
CA GLU A 187 -3.58 -4.60 -38.19
C GLU A 187 -4.73 -5.50 -38.61
N ARG A 188 -4.94 -6.65 -37.94
CA ARG A 188 -6.06 -7.59 -38.20
C ARG A 188 -7.42 -6.89 -38.28
N ARG A 189 -7.68 -5.88 -37.44
CA ARG A 189 -8.92 -5.09 -37.46
C ARG A 189 -9.01 -4.17 -38.69
N SER A 190 -7.88 -3.72 -39.24
CA SER A 190 -7.84 -2.87 -40.45
C SER A 190 -7.90 -3.61 -41.79
N TRP A 191 -7.41 -4.87 -41.87
CA TRP A 191 -7.41 -5.63 -43.13
C TRP A 191 -8.78 -5.74 -43.80
N PRO A 192 -9.90 -6.00 -43.08
CA PRO A 192 -11.22 -6.08 -43.71
C PRO A 192 -11.59 -4.80 -44.45
N LYS A 193 -11.33 -3.62 -43.87
CA LYS A 193 -11.63 -2.34 -44.53
C LYS A 193 -10.78 -2.12 -45.78
N GLN A 194 -9.50 -2.50 -45.72
CA GLN A 194 -8.60 -2.43 -46.89
C GLN A 194 -9.06 -3.41 -47.97
N LEU A 195 -9.49 -4.62 -47.59
CA LEU A 195 -10.01 -5.62 -48.52
C LEU A 195 -11.32 -5.13 -49.16
N ASP A 196 -12.27 -4.62 -48.37
CA ASP A 196 -13.53 -4.06 -48.87
C ASP A 196 -13.27 -2.91 -49.87
N SER A 197 -12.29 -2.04 -49.57
CA SER A 197 -11.90 -0.95 -50.47
C SER A 197 -11.29 -1.47 -51.78
N LEU A 198 -10.46 -2.51 -51.72
CA LEU A 198 -9.88 -3.13 -52.91
C LEU A 198 -10.96 -3.85 -53.72
N GLU A 199 -11.85 -4.59 -53.08
CA GLU A 199 -12.98 -5.27 -53.73
C GLU A 199 -13.92 -4.27 -54.41
N GLN A 200 -14.20 -3.13 -53.76
CA GLN A 200 -14.98 -2.06 -54.36
C GLN A 200 -14.28 -1.45 -55.59
N GLY A 201 -12.97 -1.23 -55.51
CA GLY A 201 -12.17 -0.76 -56.66
C GLY A 201 -12.21 -1.73 -57.84
N ILE A 202 -12.07 -3.04 -57.58
CA ILE A 202 -12.18 -4.07 -58.62
C ILE A 202 -13.57 -4.09 -59.26
N LYS A 203 -14.64 -3.93 -58.46
CA LYS A 203 -16.01 -3.84 -58.98
C LYS A 203 -16.19 -2.63 -59.90
N GLN A 204 -15.75 -1.45 -59.46
CA GLN A 204 -15.79 -0.23 -60.27
C GLN A 204 -15.03 -0.40 -61.58
N GLN A 205 -13.82 -0.96 -61.55
CA GLN A 205 -13.04 -1.22 -62.75
C GLN A 205 -13.71 -2.23 -63.71
N ASN A 206 -14.38 -3.26 -63.17
CA ASN A 206 -15.14 -4.20 -64.00
C ASN A 206 -16.36 -3.55 -64.65
N ASP A 207 -17.06 -2.68 -63.92
CA ASP A 207 -18.20 -1.92 -64.42
C ASP A 207 -17.74 -0.96 -65.54
N GLU A 208 -16.67 -0.18 -65.31
CA GLU A 208 -16.05 0.70 -66.31
C GLU A 208 -15.59 -0.08 -67.56
N LEU A 209 -15.01 -1.27 -67.38
CA LEU A 209 -14.57 -2.12 -68.48
C LEU A 209 -15.77 -2.68 -69.26
N SER A 210 -16.87 -2.99 -68.57
CA SER A 210 -18.13 -3.40 -69.21
C SER A 210 -18.70 -2.26 -70.06
N ASP A 211 -18.77 -1.05 -69.52
CA ASP A 211 -19.24 0.14 -70.24
C ASP A 211 -18.35 0.42 -71.46
N LEU A 212 -17.03 0.32 -71.30
CA LEU A 212 -16.09 0.52 -72.39
C LEU A 212 -16.25 -0.54 -73.50
N LYS A 213 -16.58 -1.80 -73.15
CA LYS A 213 -16.90 -2.84 -74.14
C LYS A 213 -18.19 -2.53 -74.90
N VAL A 214 -19.21 -2.01 -74.24
CA VAL A 214 -20.46 -1.57 -74.90
C VAL A 214 -20.13 -0.45 -75.88
N MET A 215 -19.41 0.60 -75.43
CA MET A 215 -18.98 1.69 -76.31
C MET A 215 -18.13 1.20 -77.49
N TYR A 216 -17.23 0.24 -77.27
CA TYR A 216 -16.43 -0.36 -78.34
C TYR A 216 -17.28 -1.10 -79.36
N ASN A 217 -18.28 -1.86 -78.91
CA ASN A 217 -19.21 -2.56 -79.79
C ASN A 217 -20.07 -1.57 -80.58
N ASP A 218 -20.57 -0.51 -79.94
CA ASP A 218 -21.33 0.55 -80.61
C ASP A 218 -20.47 1.27 -81.67
N ALA A 219 -19.21 1.55 -81.35
CA ALA A 219 -18.25 2.13 -82.29
C ALA A 219 -17.94 1.19 -83.47
N GLN A 220 -17.84 -0.13 -83.23
CA GLN A 220 -17.70 -1.13 -84.29
C GLN A 220 -18.92 -1.16 -85.21
N ILE A 221 -20.12 -1.21 -84.63
CA ILE A 221 -21.38 -1.20 -85.39
C ILE A 221 -21.46 0.08 -86.23
N ALA A 222 -21.21 1.26 -85.63
CA ALA A 222 -21.23 2.53 -86.34
C ALA A 222 -20.22 2.60 -87.49
N ARG A 223 -19.02 2.02 -87.32
CA ARG A 223 -18.03 1.92 -88.38
C ARG A 223 -18.51 1.00 -89.51
N ASP A 224 -19.07 -0.15 -89.17
CA ASP A 224 -19.52 -1.14 -90.15
C ASP A 224 -20.76 -0.65 -90.91
N THR A 225 -21.67 0.08 -90.25
CA THR A 225 -22.80 0.75 -90.91
C THR A 225 -22.31 1.83 -91.87
N ALA A 226 -21.39 2.70 -91.43
CA ALA A 226 -20.82 3.74 -92.30
C ALA A 226 -20.08 3.14 -93.51
N ARG A 227 -19.37 2.01 -93.32
CA ARG A 227 -18.71 1.29 -94.42
C ARG A 227 -19.70 0.66 -95.38
N ALA A 228 -20.81 0.10 -94.88
CA ALA A 228 -21.87 -0.45 -95.70
C ALA A 228 -22.61 0.64 -96.49
N GLU A 229 -22.89 1.79 -95.88
CA GLU A 229 -23.47 2.96 -96.54
C GLU A 229 -22.54 3.51 -97.63
N LEU A 230 -21.25 3.63 -97.33
CA LEU A 230 -20.24 4.04 -98.31
C LEU A 230 -20.19 3.08 -99.51
N SER A 231 -20.18 1.77 -99.27
CA SER A 231 -20.19 0.77 -100.35
C SER A 231 -21.46 0.83 -101.21
N LYS A 232 -22.64 1.07 -100.59
CA LYS A 232 -23.90 1.27 -101.34
C LYS A 232 -23.88 2.55 -102.18
N LEU A 233 -23.34 3.64 -101.64
CA LEU A 233 -23.19 4.90 -102.37
C LEU A 233 -22.22 4.74 -103.53
N GLU A 234 -21.08 4.09 -103.33
CA GLU A 234 -20.12 3.78 -104.39
C GLU A 234 -20.76 2.95 -105.51
N GLN A 235 -21.54 1.91 -105.17
CA GLN A 235 -22.26 1.10 -106.15
C GLN A 235 -23.30 1.93 -106.92
N SER A 236 -24.10 2.74 -106.22
CA SER A 236 -25.09 3.63 -106.85
C SER A 236 -24.43 4.64 -107.80
N VAL A 237 -23.30 5.23 -107.40
CA VAL A 237 -22.51 6.13 -108.25
C VAL A 237 -21.95 5.39 -109.47
N TYR A 238 -21.49 4.16 -109.30
CA TYR A 238 -21.00 3.34 -110.40
C TYR A 238 -22.12 2.97 -111.39
N GLU A 239 -23.28 2.57 -110.89
CA GLU A 239 -24.47 2.27 -111.70
C GLU A 239 -24.96 3.53 -112.45
N ALA A 240 -25.09 4.67 -111.77
CA ALA A 240 -25.44 5.94 -112.41
C ALA A 240 -24.41 6.36 -113.47
N LYS A 241 -23.12 6.15 -113.22
CA LYS A 241 -22.06 6.39 -114.22
C LYS A 241 -22.23 5.47 -115.43
N ARG A 242 -22.50 4.18 -115.21
CA ARG A 242 -22.72 3.20 -116.28
C ARG A 242 -23.96 3.53 -117.11
N GLU A 243 -25.07 3.87 -116.47
CA GLU A 243 -26.29 4.34 -117.15
C GLU A 243 -26.01 5.58 -117.99
N ARG A 244 -25.29 6.56 -117.43
CA ARG A 244 -24.87 7.76 -118.16
C ARG A 244 -23.98 7.42 -119.36
N GLU A 245 -23.03 6.48 -119.23
CA GLU A 245 -22.19 6.01 -120.34
C GLU A 245 -23.01 5.33 -121.44
N VAL A 246 -24.00 4.51 -121.07
CA VAL A 246 -24.92 3.86 -122.02
C VAL A 246 -25.76 4.91 -122.75
N GLN A 247 -26.37 5.85 -122.03
CA GLN A 247 -27.13 6.95 -122.63
C GLN A 247 -26.25 7.80 -123.57
N LEU A 248 -25.01 8.10 -123.16
CA LEU A 248 -24.06 8.85 -123.97
C LEU A 248 -23.65 8.08 -125.23
N MET A 249 -23.47 6.76 -125.15
CA MET A 249 -23.26 5.89 -126.31
C MET A 249 -24.46 5.87 -127.25
N GLU A 250 -25.69 5.81 -126.71
CA GLU A 250 -26.92 5.85 -127.51
C GLU A 250 -27.09 7.19 -128.21
N TYR A 251 -26.87 8.31 -127.52
CA TYR A 251 -26.86 9.64 -128.13
C TYR A 251 -25.76 9.79 -129.19
N LYS A 252 -24.56 9.23 -128.96
CA LYS A 252 -23.49 9.18 -129.97
C LYS A 252 -23.93 8.40 -131.21
N LYS A 253 -24.54 7.24 -131.03
CA LYS A 253 -25.08 6.42 -132.13
C LYS A 253 -26.16 7.16 -132.90
N GLN A 254 -27.13 7.76 -132.22
CA GLN A 254 -28.17 8.57 -132.87
C GLN A 254 -27.58 9.79 -133.58
N ALA A 255 -26.54 10.42 -133.01
CA ALA A 255 -25.83 11.51 -133.66
C ALA A 255 -25.05 11.04 -134.90
N GLU A 256 -24.42 9.87 -134.85
CA GLU A 256 -23.77 9.23 -136.00
C GLU A 256 -24.78 8.83 -137.08
N GLU A 257 -25.92 8.23 -136.73
CA GLU A 257 -27.01 7.89 -137.65
C GLU A 257 -27.59 9.16 -138.30
N LYS A 258 -27.82 10.23 -137.52
CA LYS A 258 -28.24 11.54 -138.04
C LYS A 258 -27.16 12.18 -138.90
N LYS A 259 -25.88 12.04 -138.56
CA LYS A 259 -24.76 12.51 -139.38
C LYS A 259 -24.68 11.73 -140.69
N GLU A 260 -24.85 10.41 -140.67
CA GLU A 260 -24.89 9.56 -141.86
C GLU A 260 -26.12 9.87 -142.72
N HIS A 261 -27.28 10.13 -142.10
CA HIS A 261 -28.48 10.56 -142.81
C HIS A 261 -28.34 11.98 -143.35
N ALA A 262 -27.70 12.89 -142.62
CA ALA A 262 -27.35 14.23 -143.08
C ALA A 262 -26.32 14.16 -144.21
N GLU A 263 -25.35 13.23 -144.16
CA GLU A 263 -24.37 13.00 -145.22
C GLU A 263 -25.03 12.35 -146.46
N LYS A 264 -26.03 11.47 -146.27
CA LYS A 264 -26.88 10.92 -147.36
C LYS A 264 -27.80 11.97 -147.95
N VAL A 265 -28.33 12.88 -147.12
CA VAL A 265 -29.14 14.03 -147.56
C VAL A 265 -28.24 15.07 -148.21
N GLU A 266 -27.02 15.31 -147.75
CA GLU A 266 -26.02 16.20 -148.35
C GLU A 266 -25.53 15.63 -149.70
N LYS A 267 -25.34 14.30 -149.80
CA LYS A 267 -25.10 13.60 -151.07
C LYS A 267 -26.33 13.61 -152.01
N ARG A 268 -27.55 13.81 -151.50
CA ARG A 268 -28.77 14.04 -152.32
C ARG A 268 -29.04 15.52 -152.62
N LEU A 269 -28.63 16.43 -151.73
CA LEU A 269 -28.85 17.87 -151.81
C LEU A 269 -27.73 18.58 -152.59
N GLN A 270 -26.57 17.95 -152.75
CA GLN A 270 -25.56 18.32 -153.76
C GLN A 270 -25.98 18.04 -155.22
N ARG A 271 -27.21 17.53 -155.47
CA ARG A 271 -27.79 17.32 -156.81
C ARG A 271 -29.13 18.02 -157.09
N ALA A 272 -29.63 18.87 -156.21
CA ALA A 272 -30.83 19.66 -156.51
C ALA A 272 -30.75 21.03 -155.83
N SER A 273 -30.25 21.98 -156.60
CA SER A 273 -30.34 23.41 -156.34
C SER A 273 -31.73 23.93 -156.75
N LEU A 274 -32.20 24.95 -156.01
CA LEU A 274 -33.17 26.01 -156.37
C LEU A 274 -34.69 25.82 -156.11
N GLN A 275 -35.16 26.72 -155.23
CA GLN A 275 -36.33 27.63 -155.32
C GLN A 275 -37.71 27.31 -154.67
N GLN A 276 -38.01 28.17 -153.66
CA GLN A 276 -39.24 28.99 -153.39
C GLN A 276 -40.58 28.31 -153.02
N ASP A 277 -41.12 28.65 -151.82
CA ASP A 277 -42.23 29.62 -151.51
C ASP A 277 -43.63 29.04 -151.84
N GLU A 278 -44.75 29.23 -151.13
CA GLU A 278 -45.17 29.98 -149.93
C GLU A 278 -46.62 29.48 -149.62
N LEU A 279 -47.14 29.73 -148.39
CA LEU A 279 -48.58 29.88 -148.02
C LEU A 279 -49.53 28.66 -148.14
N SER A 280 -50.57 28.40 -147.34
CA SER A 280 -51.20 28.98 -146.14
C SER A 280 -52.40 28.07 -145.77
N HIS A 281 -52.76 28.00 -144.47
CA HIS A 281 -54.08 27.74 -143.81
C HIS A 281 -55.08 26.68 -144.38
N ASP A 282 -55.88 25.94 -143.60
CA ASP A 282 -56.63 26.36 -142.41
C ASP A 282 -57.41 25.20 -141.71
N GLN A 283 -57.79 25.46 -140.44
CA GLN A 283 -59.03 25.04 -139.73
C GLN A 283 -59.25 23.54 -139.37
N LYS A 284 -59.81 23.15 -138.19
CA LYS A 284 -60.83 23.81 -137.35
C LYS A 284 -61.12 23.10 -135.99
N THR A 285 -61.46 23.91 -134.96
CA THR A 285 -62.45 23.71 -133.84
C THR A 285 -62.22 22.62 -132.75
N GLN A 286 -62.60 22.74 -131.46
CA GLN A 286 -63.56 23.55 -130.66
C GLN A 286 -63.12 23.52 -129.16
N ILE A 287 -63.02 24.66 -128.44
CA ILE A 287 -63.88 25.17 -127.34
C ILE A 287 -64.38 24.15 -126.29
N SER A 288 -63.80 24.19 -125.08
CA SER A 288 -64.50 24.19 -123.77
C SER A 288 -63.48 24.25 -122.62
N GLY A 289 -63.36 25.39 -121.90
CA GLY A 289 -62.54 25.44 -120.68
C GLY A 289 -62.00 26.80 -120.19
N GLU A 290 -62.47 27.95 -120.69
CA GLU A 290 -61.85 29.27 -120.39
C GLU A 290 -61.80 29.64 -118.88
N GLU A 291 -62.68 29.07 -118.04
CA GLU A 291 -62.62 29.31 -116.58
C GLU A 291 -61.56 28.43 -115.88
N GLN A 292 -61.29 27.23 -116.42
CA GLN A 292 -60.23 26.34 -115.94
C GLN A 292 -58.86 26.86 -116.37
N GLU A 293 -58.72 27.39 -117.58
CA GLU A 293 -57.48 27.98 -118.09
C GLU A 293 -57.06 29.21 -117.28
N ARG A 294 -58.02 30.09 -116.95
CA ARG A 294 -57.73 31.24 -116.07
C ARG A 294 -57.32 30.79 -114.67
N LYS A 295 -57.98 29.75 -114.11
CA LYS A 295 -57.62 29.17 -112.81
C LYS A 295 -56.23 28.54 -112.85
N ILE A 296 -55.90 27.79 -113.90
CA ILE A 296 -54.58 27.19 -114.13
C ILE A 296 -53.52 28.28 -114.21
N ASN A 297 -53.72 29.34 -114.98
CA ASN A 297 -52.78 30.46 -115.08
C ASN A 297 -52.57 31.16 -113.72
N THR A 298 -53.64 31.38 -112.93
CA THR A 298 -53.47 31.92 -111.56
C THR A 298 -52.73 30.96 -110.63
N TYR A 299 -52.94 29.65 -110.74
CA TYR A 299 -52.20 28.67 -109.94
C TYR A 299 -50.73 28.57 -110.38
N GLU A 300 -50.44 28.67 -111.67
CA GLU A 300 -49.08 28.73 -112.22
C GLU A 300 -48.34 29.99 -111.78
N GLU A 301 -48.98 31.16 -111.83
CA GLU A 301 -48.39 32.41 -111.32
C GLU A 301 -48.14 32.35 -109.80
N ALA A 302 -49.06 31.77 -109.04
CA ALA A 302 -48.89 31.58 -107.59
C ALA A 302 -47.76 30.60 -107.29
N MET A 303 -47.64 29.50 -108.05
CA MET A 303 -46.55 28.53 -107.92
C MET A 303 -45.21 29.11 -108.34
N SER A 304 -45.15 29.96 -109.38
CA SER A 304 -43.92 30.67 -109.76
C SER A 304 -43.46 31.63 -108.66
N LYS A 305 -44.38 32.36 -108.03
CA LYS A 305 -44.04 33.22 -106.88
C LYS A 305 -43.50 32.42 -105.69
N ILE A 306 -44.08 31.26 -105.41
CA ILE A 306 -43.58 30.37 -104.36
C ILE A 306 -42.20 29.81 -104.72
N LYS A 307 -42.00 29.42 -105.98
CA LYS A 307 -40.72 28.95 -106.52
C LYS A 307 -39.62 30.00 -106.36
N ASP A 308 -39.93 31.26 -106.70
CA ASP A 308 -39.00 32.39 -106.57
C ASP A 308 -38.72 32.73 -105.11
N ALA A 309 -39.73 32.70 -104.23
CA ALA A 309 -39.57 32.99 -102.80
C ALA A 309 -38.83 31.90 -102.03
N THR A 310 -38.94 30.63 -102.46
CA THR A 310 -38.24 29.49 -101.87
C THR A 310 -36.87 29.23 -102.51
N GLY A 311 -36.60 29.82 -103.68
CA GLY A 311 -35.32 29.71 -104.39
C GLY A 311 -35.08 28.33 -105.01
N VAL A 312 -36.14 27.61 -105.36
CA VAL A 312 -36.09 26.20 -105.76
C VAL A 312 -36.35 26.07 -107.27
N SER A 313 -35.69 25.15 -107.97
CA SER A 313 -35.79 25.01 -109.43
C SER A 313 -37.00 24.20 -109.91
N ASP A 314 -37.63 23.41 -109.03
CA ASP A 314 -38.74 22.52 -109.35
C ASP A 314 -39.83 22.55 -108.26
N ILE A 315 -41.10 22.48 -108.69
CA ILE A 315 -42.29 22.54 -107.82
C ILE A 315 -42.32 21.33 -106.87
N GLN A 316 -41.84 20.17 -107.32
CA GLN A 316 -41.78 18.96 -106.48
C GLN A 316 -40.76 19.11 -105.34
N GLU A 317 -39.64 19.81 -105.56
CA GLU A 317 -38.65 20.09 -104.52
C GLU A 317 -39.19 21.09 -103.49
N VAL A 318 -40.04 22.06 -103.89
CA VAL A 318 -40.77 22.94 -102.96
C VAL A 318 -41.65 22.12 -102.01
N VAL A 319 -42.43 21.18 -102.54
CA VAL A 319 -43.30 20.31 -101.74
C VAL A 319 -42.48 19.45 -100.78
N GLN A 320 -41.37 18.87 -101.24
CA GLN A 320 -40.52 18.02 -100.42
C GLN A 320 -39.82 18.80 -99.29
N ARG A 321 -39.36 20.03 -99.55
CA ARG A 321 -38.79 20.90 -98.51
C ARG A 321 -39.84 21.39 -97.52
N PHE A 322 -41.07 21.65 -97.97
CA PHE A 322 -42.15 22.05 -97.07
C PHE A 322 -42.55 20.91 -96.13
N LEU A 323 -42.64 19.68 -96.66
CA LEU A 323 -42.89 18.49 -95.85
C LEU A 323 -41.75 18.20 -94.86
N SER A 324 -40.49 18.27 -95.31
CA SER A 324 -39.34 18.06 -94.42
C SER A 324 -39.18 19.17 -93.39
N GLN A 325 -39.54 20.41 -93.72
CA GLN A 325 -39.56 21.53 -92.76
C GLN A 325 -40.59 21.29 -91.65
N GLY A 326 -41.76 20.73 -91.99
CA GLY A 326 -42.76 20.32 -90.99
C GLY A 326 -42.24 19.25 -90.03
N ASP A 327 -41.52 18.25 -90.54
CA ASP A 327 -40.90 17.21 -89.71
C ASP A 327 -39.75 17.76 -88.85
N THR A 328 -38.93 18.67 -89.42
CA THR A 328 -37.84 19.35 -88.70
C THR A 328 -38.40 20.24 -87.58
N GLN A 329 -39.50 20.95 -87.84
CA GLN A 329 -40.20 21.75 -86.82
C GLN A 329 -40.72 20.87 -85.69
N LYS A 330 -41.39 19.75 -86.00
CA LYS A 330 -41.86 18.79 -84.98
C LYS A 330 -40.70 18.23 -84.15
N HIS A 331 -39.58 17.90 -84.78
CA HIS A 331 -38.40 17.42 -84.06
C HIS A 331 -37.82 18.48 -83.13
N LEU A 332 -37.68 19.73 -83.59
CA LEU A 332 -37.22 20.85 -82.76
C LEU A 332 -38.18 21.15 -81.61
N GLU A 333 -39.50 21.07 -81.84
CA GLU A 333 -40.52 21.23 -80.80
C GLU A 333 -40.40 20.13 -79.74
N GLN A 334 -40.21 18.87 -80.15
CA GLN A 334 -39.96 17.75 -79.24
C GLN A 334 -38.67 17.96 -78.44
N LEU A 335 -37.59 18.40 -79.10
CA LEU A 335 -36.29 18.62 -78.47
C LEU A 335 -36.33 19.80 -77.48
N LYS A 336 -37.14 20.84 -77.77
CA LYS A 336 -37.44 21.93 -76.84
C LYS A 336 -38.19 21.40 -75.62
N VAL A 337 -39.25 20.62 -75.82
CA VAL A 337 -40.05 20.06 -74.72
C VAL A 337 -39.22 19.11 -73.85
N THR A 338 -38.38 18.26 -74.44
CA THR A 338 -37.49 17.38 -73.66
C THR A 338 -36.44 18.17 -72.89
N ASN A 339 -35.84 19.20 -73.49
CA ASN A 339 -34.89 20.07 -72.81
C ASN A 339 -35.54 20.91 -71.70
N GLU A 340 -36.77 21.39 -71.87
CA GLU A 340 -37.50 22.06 -70.80
C GLU A 340 -37.77 21.10 -69.64
N LYS A 341 -38.16 19.85 -69.91
CA LYS A 341 -38.35 18.83 -68.88
C LYS A 341 -37.05 18.49 -68.13
N THR A 342 -35.93 18.31 -68.85
CA THR A 342 -34.64 18.03 -68.21
C THR A 342 -34.16 19.21 -67.38
N LEU A 343 -34.37 20.44 -67.85
CA LEU A 343 -34.02 21.67 -67.12
C LEU A 343 -34.83 21.81 -65.83
N VAL A 344 -36.13 21.51 -65.85
CA VAL A 344 -36.96 21.46 -64.64
C VAL A 344 -36.46 20.40 -63.67
N ARG A 345 -36.21 19.17 -64.13
CA ARG A 345 -35.68 18.10 -63.28
C ARG A 345 -34.35 18.47 -62.62
N LEU A 346 -33.42 19.04 -63.39
CA LEU A 346 -32.12 19.48 -62.89
C LEU A 346 -32.23 20.63 -61.89
N LYS A 347 -33.22 21.52 -62.04
CA LYS A 347 -33.50 22.57 -61.04
C LYS A 347 -34.02 21.98 -59.73
N GLU A 348 -34.93 21.02 -59.80
CA GLU A 348 -35.44 20.31 -58.61
C GLU A 348 -34.35 19.52 -57.90
N ASP A 349 -33.52 18.80 -58.66
CA ASP A 349 -32.38 18.04 -58.11
C ASP A 349 -31.36 18.97 -57.46
N LYS A 350 -31.06 20.12 -58.09
CA LYS A 350 -30.20 21.16 -57.50
C LYS A 350 -30.78 21.69 -56.18
N GLU A 351 -32.08 21.99 -56.14
CA GLU A 351 -32.73 22.49 -54.93
C GLU A 351 -32.72 21.46 -53.80
N LYS A 352 -32.96 20.17 -54.12
CA LYS A 352 -32.85 19.07 -53.15
C LYS A 352 -31.43 18.95 -52.59
N LEU A 353 -30.42 18.87 -53.47
CA LEU A 353 -29.01 18.79 -53.05
C LEU A 353 -28.60 20.01 -52.21
N GLN A 354 -29.11 21.20 -52.55
CA GLN A 354 -28.80 22.41 -51.81
C GLN A 354 -29.41 22.39 -50.40
N LYS A 355 -30.65 21.90 -50.24
CA LYS A 355 -31.28 21.67 -48.92
C LYS A 355 -30.54 20.61 -48.10
N GLU A 356 -30.12 19.52 -48.72
CA GLU A 356 -29.31 18.48 -48.04
C GLU A 356 -27.96 19.04 -47.59
N PHE A 357 -27.30 19.84 -48.43
CA PHE A 357 -26.05 20.49 -48.08
C PHE A 357 -26.20 21.48 -46.92
N GLU A 358 -27.24 22.33 -46.94
CA GLU A 358 -27.54 23.24 -45.84
C GLU A 358 -27.84 22.48 -44.55
N SER A 359 -28.64 21.42 -44.62
CA SER A 359 -28.91 20.54 -43.49
C SER A 359 -27.62 19.94 -42.92
N MET A 360 -26.73 19.42 -43.77
CA MET A 360 -25.45 18.84 -43.34
C MET A 360 -24.50 19.89 -42.75
N LYS A 361 -24.42 21.08 -43.36
CA LYS A 361 -23.56 22.17 -42.90
C LYS A 361 -23.97 22.66 -41.51
N TYR A 362 -25.26 22.92 -41.30
CA TYR A 362 -25.75 23.48 -40.05
C TYR A 362 -25.99 22.42 -38.96
N SER A 363 -26.33 21.18 -39.32
CA SER A 363 -26.50 20.09 -38.34
C SER A 363 -25.18 19.44 -37.92
N GLY A 364 -24.17 19.40 -38.81
CA GLY A 364 -22.86 18.85 -38.51
C GLY A 364 -22.11 19.66 -37.46
N GLU A 365 -22.14 20.99 -37.58
CA GLU A 365 -21.47 21.90 -36.64
C GLU A 365 -22.15 21.92 -35.26
N ALA A 366 -23.49 21.86 -35.23
CA ALA A 366 -24.24 21.74 -33.98
C ALA A 366 -23.98 20.41 -33.25
N LYS A 367 -23.88 19.28 -33.99
CA LYS A 367 -23.56 17.97 -33.40
C LYS A 367 -22.14 17.93 -32.86
N MET A 368 -21.16 18.47 -33.59
CA MET A 368 -19.76 18.54 -33.15
C MET A 368 -19.60 19.41 -31.91
N SER A 369 -20.24 20.59 -31.88
CA SER A 369 -20.25 21.47 -30.70
C SER A 369 -20.91 20.79 -29.49
N SER A 370 -22.05 20.11 -29.68
CA SER A 370 -22.71 19.38 -28.60
C SER A 370 -21.88 18.20 -28.08
N GLY A 371 -21.19 17.49 -28.98
CA GLY A 371 -20.32 16.36 -28.63
C GLY A 371 -19.08 16.82 -27.87
N GLN A 372 -18.49 17.94 -28.27
CA GLN A 372 -17.35 18.53 -27.57
C GLN A 372 -17.73 19.04 -26.18
N ARG A 373 -18.90 19.68 -26.04
CA ARG A 373 -19.42 20.11 -24.73
C ARG A 373 -19.73 18.92 -23.81
N LEU A 374 -20.27 17.84 -24.38
CA LEU A 374 -20.54 16.62 -23.63
C LEU A 374 -19.24 15.94 -23.17
N LEU A 375 -18.20 15.92 -24.01
CA LEU A 375 -16.86 15.44 -23.63
C LEU A 375 -16.28 16.26 -22.48
N GLU A 376 -16.35 17.60 -22.56
CA GLU A 376 -15.89 18.49 -21.49
C GLU A 376 -16.65 18.24 -20.17
N GLU A 377 -17.97 18.05 -20.22
CA GLU A 377 -18.77 17.67 -19.03
C GLU A 377 -18.34 16.32 -18.45
N TYR A 378 -17.98 15.34 -19.29
CA TYR A 378 -17.50 14.04 -18.81
C TYR A 378 -16.08 14.11 -18.25
N GLU A 379 -15.20 14.91 -18.86
CA GLU A 379 -13.85 15.18 -18.34
C GLU A 379 -13.92 15.87 -16.97
N ASP A 380 -14.82 16.84 -16.80
CA ASP A 380 -15.01 17.52 -15.52
C ASP A 380 -15.60 16.58 -14.45
N LYS A 381 -16.56 15.73 -14.82
CA LYS A 381 -17.07 14.67 -13.92
C LYS A 381 -15.98 13.68 -13.53
N LEU A 382 -15.10 13.32 -14.48
CA LEU A 382 -13.97 12.43 -14.21
C LEU A 382 -12.99 13.09 -13.23
N LYS A 383 -12.57 14.34 -13.50
CA LYS A 383 -11.70 15.11 -12.59
C LYS A 383 -12.31 15.25 -11.19
N ALA A 384 -13.60 15.54 -11.09
CA ALA A 384 -14.29 15.62 -9.81
C ALA A 384 -14.34 14.27 -9.06
N SER A 385 -14.55 13.17 -9.79
CA SER A 385 -14.52 11.82 -9.22
C SER A 385 -13.12 11.42 -8.74
N GLU A 386 -12.09 11.71 -9.54
CA GLU A 386 -10.69 11.48 -9.16
C GLU A 386 -10.29 12.27 -7.91
N GLN A 387 -10.70 13.54 -7.84
CA GLN A 387 -10.43 14.37 -6.67
C GLN A 387 -11.11 13.81 -5.41
N LYS A 388 -12.38 13.41 -5.50
CA LYS A 388 -13.09 12.74 -4.38
C LYS A 388 -12.42 11.43 -3.96
N CYS A 389 -11.90 10.67 -4.92
CA CYS A 389 -11.16 9.44 -4.64
C CYS A 389 -9.85 9.73 -3.89
N ARG A 390 -9.09 10.74 -4.30
CA ARG A 390 -7.87 11.19 -3.61
C ARG A 390 -8.17 11.68 -2.19
N GLU A 391 -9.21 12.48 -2.01
CA GLU A 391 -9.66 12.93 -0.69
C GLU A 391 -10.11 11.78 0.20
N SER A 392 -10.83 10.80 -0.34
CA SER A 392 -11.25 9.61 0.42
C SER A 392 -10.04 8.75 0.82
N LYS A 393 -9.06 8.59 -0.08
CA LYS A 393 -7.83 7.84 0.19
C LYS A 393 -6.97 8.51 1.26
N THR A 394 -6.77 9.82 1.18
CA THR A 394 -6.03 10.57 2.21
C THR A 394 -6.73 10.52 3.56
N ARG A 395 -8.07 10.61 3.58
CA ARG A 395 -8.86 10.40 4.80
C ARG A 395 -8.70 8.99 5.36
N GLN A 396 -8.74 7.96 4.52
CA GLN A 396 -8.53 6.57 4.91
C GLN A 396 -7.13 6.35 5.49
N GLU A 397 -6.09 6.88 4.86
CA GLU A 397 -4.71 6.81 5.35
C GLU A 397 -4.57 7.49 6.71
N SER A 398 -5.19 8.67 6.88
CA SER A 398 -5.20 9.36 8.17
C SER A 398 -5.93 8.57 9.25
N THR A 399 -7.11 8.00 8.96
CA THR A 399 -7.84 7.18 9.94
C THR A 399 -7.11 5.89 10.25
N SER A 400 -6.42 5.29 9.28
CA SER A 400 -5.62 4.09 9.49
C SER A 400 -4.42 4.35 10.40
N ARG A 401 -3.75 5.50 10.26
CA ARG A 401 -2.68 5.90 11.19
C ARG A 401 -3.21 6.08 12.61
N ILE A 402 -4.32 6.79 12.76
CA ILE A 402 -4.97 6.98 14.07
C ILE A 402 -5.36 5.63 14.68
N LEU A 403 -5.88 4.68 13.90
CA LEU A 403 -6.22 3.35 14.39
C LEU A 403 -4.98 2.55 14.85
N VAL A 404 -3.85 2.68 14.16
CA VAL A 404 -2.57 2.06 14.58
C VAL A 404 -2.09 2.66 15.90
N ASP A 405 -2.16 3.99 16.03
CA ASP A 405 -1.78 4.69 17.26
C ASP A 405 -2.69 4.30 18.44
N ILE A 406 -4.01 4.18 18.21
CA ILE A 406 -4.98 3.70 19.20
C ILE A 406 -4.65 2.25 19.58
N LYS A 407 -4.39 1.36 18.60
CA LYS A 407 -4.03 -0.04 18.87
C LYS A 407 -2.80 -0.11 19.79
N ALA A 408 -1.73 0.59 19.44
CA ALA A 408 -0.52 0.65 20.24
C ALA A 408 -0.77 1.23 21.64
N GLY A 409 -1.60 2.28 21.75
CA GLY A 409 -1.99 2.88 23.02
C GLY A 409 -2.77 1.93 23.93
N VAL A 410 -3.72 1.17 23.37
CA VAL A 410 -4.51 0.17 24.12
C VAL A 410 -3.65 -1.02 24.52
N GLU A 411 -2.76 -1.50 23.65
CA GLU A 411 -1.80 -2.57 23.99
C GLU A 411 -0.88 -2.15 25.14
N HIS A 412 -0.32 -0.94 25.09
CA HIS A 412 0.51 -0.41 26.15
C HIS A 412 -0.27 -0.18 27.47
N LEU A 413 -1.53 0.25 27.38
CA LEU A 413 -2.41 0.34 28.56
C LEU A 413 -2.65 -1.04 29.18
N ALA A 414 -2.93 -2.05 28.36
CA ALA A 414 -3.17 -3.41 28.82
C ALA A 414 -1.92 -4.02 29.47
N ASP A 415 -0.73 -3.78 28.92
CA ASP A 415 0.55 -4.21 29.50
C ASP A 415 0.79 -3.58 30.88
N LYS A 416 0.52 -2.27 31.04
CA LYS A 416 0.59 -1.62 32.36
C LYS A 416 -0.38 -2.21 33.39
N LEU A 417 -1.55 -2.66 32.93
CA LEU A 417 -2.58 -3.26 33.78
C LEU A 417 -2.41 -4.78 33.93
N GLN A 418 -1.34 -5.40 33.41
CA GLN A 418 -1.17 -6.86 33.44
C GLN A 418 -1.13 -7.44 34.86
N HIS A 419 -0.62 -6.68 35.82
CA HIS A 419 -0.45 -7.11 37.22
C HIS A 419 -1.74 -7.04 38.04
N LEU A 420 -2.78 -6.38 37.53
CA LEU A 420 -4.09 -6.30 38.19
C LEU A 420 -4.90 -7.55 37.86
N LYS A 421 -5.29 -8.30 38.90
CA LYS A 421 -6.13 -9.48 38.74
C LYS A 421 -7.54 -9.05 38.33
N PRO A 422 -8.12 -9.61 37.25
CA PRO A 422 -9.50 -9.32 36.89
C PRO A 422 -10.46 -9.71 38.03
N PRO A 423 -11.64 -9.08 38.12
CA PRO A 423 -12.66 -9.43 39.10
C PRO A 423 -13.05 -10.91 38.97
N LYS A 424 -13.15 -11.62 40.10
CA LYS A 424 -13.50 -13.04 40.14
C LYS A 424 -14.97 -13.20 39.71
N GLY A 425 -15.22 -13.63 38.47
CA GLY A 425 -16.59 -13.94 38.04
C GLY A 425 -16.90 -14.07 36.55
N GLN A 426 -15.95 -13.92 35.61
CA GLN A 426 -16.27 -14.07 34.18
C GLN A 426 -15.38 -15.08 33.45
N VAL A 427 -16.05 -15.76 32.52
CA VAL A 427 -15.64 -16.86 31.64
C VAL A 427 -14.37 -16.49 30.87
N PRO A 428 -13.45 -17.43 30.58
CA PRO A 428 -12.31 -17.15 29.70
C PRO A 428 -12.85 -16.67 28.36
N GLN A 429 -12.74 -15.38 28.07
CA GLN A 429 -13.06 -14.89 26.73
C GLN A 429 -12.05 -15.51 25.78
N THR A 430 -12.60 -16.18 24.78
CA THR A 430 -11.89 -16.84 23.68
C THR A 430 -10.72 -15.98 23.21
N HIS A 431 -9.53 -16.56 23.14
CA HIS A 431 -8.36 -15.91 22.55
C HIS A 431 -8.69 -15.50 21.11
N VAL A 432 -9.15 -14.27 20.92
CA VAL A 432 -9.41 -13.70 19.60
C VAL A 432 -8.05 -13.45 18.96
N ASN A 433 -7.94 -13.79 17.68
CA ASN A 433 -6.70 -13.68 16.92
C ASN A 433 -6.18 -12.22 16.97
N PRO A 434 -4.88 -11.98 17.27
CA PRO A 434 -4.26 -10.65 17.29
C PRO A 434 -4.41 -9.82 16.00
N SER A 435 -4.85 -10.49 14.93
CA SER A 435 -5.05 -9.94 13.60
C SER A 435 -6.46 -9.35 13.37
N THR A 436 -7.42 -9.62 14.25
CA THR A 436 -8.82 -9.18 14.09
C THR A 436 -9.07 -7.85 14.81
N GLU A 437 -9.86 -6.95 14.24
CA GLU A 437 -10.22 -5.66 14.88
C GLU A 437 -10.98 -5.84 16.22
N GLU A 438 -11.68 -6.96 16.38
CA GLU A 438 -12.37 -7.35 17.63
C GLU A 438 -11.40 -7.52 18.82
N TYR A 439 -10.13 -7.88 18.56
CA TYR A 439 -9.11 -8.02 19.60
C TYR A 439 -8.86 -6.72 20.38
N ILE A 440 -8.92 -5.56 19.70
CA ILE A 440 -8.68 -4.26 20.35
C ILE A 440 -9.85 -3.88 21.25
N LEU A 441 -11.08 -4.18 20.83
CA LEU A 441 -12.29 -3.88 21.60
C LEU A 441 -12.34 -4.73 22.88
N ASP A 442 -12.00 -6.01 22.78
CA ASP A 442 -11.90 -6.90 23.95
C ASP A 442 -10.78 -6.45 24.91
N LEU A 443 -9.62 -6.08 24.37
CA LEU A 443 -8.49 -5.59 25.17
C LEU A 443 -8.83 -4.28 25.90
N LEU A 444 -9.58 -3.40 25.23
CA LEU A 444 -10.08 -2.16 25.82
C LEU A 444 -11.10 -2.43 26.92
N GLY A 445 -12.04 -3.37 26.71
CA GLY A 445 -13.01 -3.78 27.73
C GLY A 445 -12.36 -4.41 28.96
N ILE A 446 -11.34 -5.24 28.78
CA ILE A 446 -10.55 -5.81 29.89
C ILE A 446 -9.82 -4.68 30.65
N SER A 447 -9.23 -3.73 29.91
CA SER A 447 -8.53 -2.59 30.49
C SER A 447 -9.48 -1.71 31.31
N GLU A 448 -10.68 -1.42 30.79
CA GLU A 448 -11.74 -0.69 31.50
C GLU A 448 -12.11 -1.37 32.82
N GLN A 449 -12.39 -2.67 32.81
CA GLN A 449 -12.75 -3.41 34.03
C GLN A 449 -11.63 -3.39 35.08
N LYS A 450 -10.38 -3.52 34.66
CA LYS A 450 -9.22 -3.44 35.56
C LYS A 450 -9.05 -2.03 36.14
N LEU A 451 -9.28 -0.99 35.33
CA LEU A 451 -9.24 0.40 35.78
C LEU A 451 -10.38 0.74 36.74
N LEU A 452 -11.60 0.27 36.49
CA LEU A 452 -12.73 0.44 37.40
C LEU A 452 -12.45 -0.20 38.77
N LYS A 453 -11.89 -1.42 38.77
CA LYS A 453 -11.47 -2.08 40.01
C LYS A 453 -10.37 -1.31 40.74
N LEU A 454 -9.38 -0.79 40.01
CA LEU A 454 -8.32 0.04 40.59
C LEU A 454 -8.89 1.34 41.17
N MET A 455 -9.88 1.93 40.50
CA MET A 455 -10.59 3.12 40.97
C MET A 455 -11.41 2.83 42.23
N ASP A 456 -12.05 1.66 42.34
CA ASP A 456 -12.72 1.21 43.57
C ASP A 456 -11.72 0.95 44.72
N GLU A 457 -10.55 0.36 44.43
CA GLU A 457 -9.48 0.11 45.43
C GLU A 457 -8.79 1.39 45.93
N LEU A 458 -8.81 2.44 45.11
CA LEU A 458 -8.33 3.79 45.43
C LEU A 458 -9.44 4.68 46.00
N GLY A 459 -10.71 4.33 45.77
CA GLY A 459 -11.87 5.04 46.28
C GLY A 459 -11.84 5.12 47.81
N GLY A 460 -11.53 6.30 48.33
CA GLY A 460 -11.44 6.56 49.78
C GLY A 460 -10.01 6.70 50.34
N LYS A 461 -8.97 6.64 49.50
CA LYS A 461 -7.57 6.94 49.90
C LYS A 461 -7.10 8.24 49.25
N ASP A 462 -6.39 9.09 50.00
CA ASP A 462 -5.75 10.27 49.41
C ASP A 462 -4.51 9.84 48.61
N ILE A 463 -4.48 10.22 47.33
CA ILE A 463 -3.38 9.91 46.41
C ILE A 463 -2.08 10.54 46.93
N GLN A 464 -2.14 11.68 47.62
CA GLN A 464 -0.95 12.32 48.20
C GLN A 464 -0.36 11.51 49.35
N ASP A 465 -1.19 10.84 50.14
CA ASP A 465 -0.73 10.00 51.24
C ASP A 465 -0.15 8.67 50.73
N ILE A 466 -0.74 8.08 49.69
CA ILE A 466 -0.18 6.89 49.01
C ILE A 466 1.18 7.21 48.37
N VAL A 467 1.31 8.36 47.70
CA VAL A 467 2.58 8.78 47.09
C VAL A 467 3.65 9.04 48.16
N LYS A 468 3.29 9.59 49.32
CA LYS A 468 4.20 9.71 50.48
C LYS A 468 4.58 8.35 51.07
N GLU A 469 3.66 7.41 51.23
CA GLU A 469 3.98 6.03 51.64
C GLU A 469 4.89 5.32 50.61
N MET A 470 4.80 5.66 49.32
CA MET A 470 5.72 5.15 48.30
C MET A 470 7.12 5.78 48.38
N GLU A 471 7.25 6.98 48.96
CA GLU A 471 8.53 7.63 49.24
C GLU A 471 9.21 7.09 50.51
N ASP A 472 8.44 6.45 51.40
CA ASP A 472 8.96 5.82 52.62
C ASP A 472 10.02 4.75 52.32
N THR A 473 11.09 4.78 53.10
CA THR A 473 12.28 3.92 52.95
C THR A 473 11.94 2.44 53.05
N ASP A 474 10.96 2.08 53.87
CA ASP A 474 10.59 0.70 54.11
C ASP A 474 9.85 0.10 52.91
N PHE A 475 8.99 0.88 52.26
CA PHE A 475 8.31 0.50 51.01
C PHE A 475 9.31 0.32 49.87
N ARG A 476 10.30 1.22 49.75
CA ARG A 476 11.38 1.12 48.74
C ARG A 476 12.23 -0.13 48.95
N THR A 477 12.53 -0.49 50.20
CA THR A 477 13.28 -1.70 50.55
C THR A 477 12.48 -2.97 50.24
N THR A 478 11.16 -2.96 50.47
CA THR A 478 10.30 -4.09 50.09
C THR A 478 10.16 -4.21 48.57
N LEU A 479 10.12 -3.09 47.84
CA LEU A 479 10.09 -3.08 46.38
C LEU A 479 11.41 -3.59 45.79
N GLU A 480 12.56 -3.16 46.34
CA GLU A 480 13.90 -3.64 45.97
C GLU A 480 14.05 -5.15 46.17
N SER A 481 13.46 -5.71 47.24
CA SER A 481 13.48 -7.16 47.50
C SER A 481 12.68 -8.02 46.50
N LYS A 482 11.77 -7.40 45.72
CA LYS A 482 10.90 -8.08 44.74
C LYS A 482 11.33 -7.84 43.30
N LEU A 483 12.41 -7.09 43.06
CA LEU A 483 12.90 -6.84 41.71
C LEU A 483 13.80 -7.99 41.21
N PRO A 484 13.71 -8.36 39.91
CA PRO A 484 14.61 -9.35 39.33
C PRO A 484 16.08 -8.92 39.39
N ALA A 485 16.99 -9.89 39.60
CA ALA A 485 18.42 -9.65 39.85
C ALA A 485 19.18 -8.92 38.73
N TYR A 486 18.61 -8.82 37.52
CA TYR A 486 19.18 -8.12 36.37
C TYR A 486 18.81 -6.62 36.31
N ASN A 487 17.95 -6.13 37.22
CA ASN A 487 17.44 -4.77 37.17
C ASN A 487 18.29 -3.84 38.04
N THR A 488 19.40 -3.33 37.49
CA THR A 488 20.33 -2.43 38.20
C THR A 488 19.80 -1.00 38.18
N ARG A 489 19.24 -0.53 39.30
CA ARG A 489 18.71 0.84 39.40
C ARG A 489 19.84 1.83 39.72
N VAL A 490 20.21 2.67 38.75
CA VAL A 490 21.19 3.75 38.95
C VAL A 490 20.52 4.87 39.75
N LYS A 491 21.03 5.16 40.95
CA LYS A 491 20.61 6.35 41.71
C LYS A 491 21.23 7.58 41.04
N LEU A 492 20.41 8.33 40.31
CA LEU A 492 20.79 9.67 39.85
C LEU A 492 20.88 10.57 41.09
N PRO A 493 21.97 11.34 41.28
CA PRO A 493 22.08 12.28 42.38
C PRO A 493 20.91 13.27 42.34
N THR A 494 20.08 13.25 43.38
CA THR A 494 19.15 14.34 43.65
C THR A 494 19.97 15.59 43.96
N VAL A 495 19.72 16.68 43.23
CA VAL A 495 20.49 17.94 43.17
C VAL A 495 20.65 18.69 44.52
N ASN A 496 20.27 18.10 45.65
CA ASN A 496 20.26 18.76 46.96
C ASN A 496 21.30 18.27 47.99
N GLU A 497 22.18 17.33 47.65
CA GLU A 497 23.35 17.05 48.50
C GLU A 497 24.53 17.90 48.02
N ARG A 498 24.74 19.03 48.70
CA ARG A 498 25.97 19.81 48.61
C ARG A 498 27.14 18.89 48.96
N ILE A 499 27.84 18.41 47.94
CA ILE A 499 29.12 17.72 48.09
C ILE A 499 30.12 18.77 48.58
N THR A 500 30.36 18.74 49.88
CA THR A 500 31.50 19.39 50.53
C THR A 500 32.73 18.53 50.31
N GLY A 501 33.73 19.09 49.63
CA GLY A 501 35.13 18.68 49.73
C GLY A 501 35.53 17.45 48.92
N PHE A 502 35.99 17.68 47.68
CA PHE A 502 37.12 16.93 47.15
C PHE A 502 38.08 17.95 46.55
N GLU A 503 39.28 17.99 47.14
CA GLU A 503 40.44 18.72 46.65
C GLU A 503 40.81 18.16 45.26
N GLU A 504 40.94 19.06 44.28
CA GLU A 504 41.46 18.75 42.95
C GLU A 504 42.95 18.47 43.08
N ASP A 505 43.33 17.20 43.15
CA ASP A 505 44.66 16.77 42.73
C ASP A 505 44.65 16.59 41.21
N ASP A 506 45.37 17.49 40.58
CA ASP A 506 45.64 17.68 39.17
C ASP A 506 46.70 16.64 38.72
N ASP A 507 46.28 15.50 38.16
CA ASP A 507 47.15 14.68 37.30
C ASP A 507 46.35 13.66 36.46
N SER A 508 46.08 13.99 35.20
CA SER A 508 46.16 13.04 34.07
C SER A 508 45.83 13.78 32.78
N GLY A 509 46.88 14.10 32.01
CA GLY A 509 46.72 14.43 30.60
C GLY A 509 46.19 13.23 29.82
N ASP A 510 45.27 13.48 28.90
CA ASP A 510 45.52 13.29 27.46
C ASP A 510 44.35 13.90 26.67
N ASP A 511 44.67 14.36 25.46
CA ASP A 511 43.81 15.12 24.55
C ASP A 511 42.42 14.48 24.30
N ASP A 512 41.35 15.23 24.60
CA ASP A 512 40.04 15.03 23.97
C ASP A 512 39.37 16.39 23.70
N ASP A 513 40.01 17.15 22.80
CA ASP A 513 39.53 18.43 22.29
C ASP A 513 38.38 18.24 21.27
N TYR A 514 37.41 17.40 21.60
CA TYR A 514 36.17 17.27 20.84
C TYR A 514 35.20 18.38 21.27
N LEU A 515 35.18 19.46 20.50
CA LEU A 515 34.17 20.51 20.60
C LEU A 515 32.76 19.90 20.64
N SER A 516 32.09 20.07 21.79
CA SER A 516 30.69 19.67 21.97
C SER A 516 29.83 20.10 20.78
N ARG A 517 28.85 19.27 20.37
CA ARG A 517 27.89 19.58 19.29
C ARG A 517 27.29 20.99 19.40
N ASN A 518 27.12 21.50 20.61
CA ASN A 518 26.64 22.86 20.88
C ASN A 518 27.70 23.93 20.60
N ALA A 519 28.98 23.65 20.87
CA ALA A 519 30.09 24.52 20.50
C ALA A 519 30.21 24.59 18.96
N ILE A 520 30.21 23.45 18.26
CA ILE A 520 30.23 23.40 16.79
C ILE A 520 29.05 24.19 16.18
N LYS A 521 27.85 24.08 16.76
CA LYS A 521 26.69 24.88 16.35
C LYS A 521 26.86 26.37 16.57
N ARG A 522 27.51 26.80 17.66
CA ARG A 522 27.78 28.23 17.89
C ARG A 522 28.82 28.76 16.92
N THR A 523 29.89 28.00 16.66
CA THR A 523 30.94 28.41 15.72
C THR A 523 30.39 28.49 14.29
N SER A 524 29.57 27.51 13.88
CA SER A 524 28.92 27.55 12.55
C SER A 524 27.92 28.71 12.44
N GLN A 525 27.13 28.98 13.48
CA GLN A 525 26.22 30.14 13.49
C GLN A 525 26.99 31.47 13.43
N GLN A 526 28.11 31.61 14.14
CA GLN A 526 28.96 32.81 14.07
C GLN A 526 29.59 33.00 12.67
N ILE A 527 29.94 31.93 11.97
CA ILE A 527 30.44 32.00 10.58
C ILE A 527 29.32 32.43 9.63
N VAL A 528 28.08 31.95 9.83
CA VAL A 528 26.92 32.37 9.04
C VAL A 528 26.57 33.83 9.33
N ASP A 529 26.55 34.23 10.59
CA ASP A 529 26.22 35.61 11.00
C ASP A 529 27.29 36.61 10.55
N SER A 530 28.56 36.23 10.54
CA SER A 530 29.65 37.07 10.01
C SER A 530 29.61 37.21 8.49
N LYS A 531 29.19 36.17 7.75
CA LYS A 531 29.05 36.22 6.29
C LYS A 531 27.74 36.87 5.80
N THR A 532 26.68 36.84 6.60
CA THR A 532 25.38 37.45 6.28
C THR A 532 25.30 38.93 6.67
N LYS A 533 26.29 39.47 7.37
CA LYS A 533 26.38 40.90 7.69
C LYS A 533 26.90 41.74 6.52
N LYS A 534 26.18 41.71 5.39
CA LYS A 534 26.24 42.77 4.37
C LYS A 534 24.95 43.58 4.40
N ASN A 535 25.12 44.87 4.69
CA ASN A 535 24.20 46.00 4.48
C ASN A 535 22.84 45.98 5.21
N LYS A 536 22.80 46.58 6.41
CA LYS A 536 21.62 47.37 6.84
C LYS A 536 21.97 48.86 6.81
N PRO A 537 21.22 49.70 6.07
CA PRO A 537 21.46 51.15 6.05
C PRO A 537 21.05 51.78 7.39
N ARG A 538 21.89 52.68 7.89
CA ARG A 538 21.61 53.52 9.08
C ARG A 538 20.37 54.39 8.82
N GLN A 539 19.26 54.14 9.51
CA GLN A 539 18.16 55.09 9.58
C GLN A 539 18.50 56.24 10.55
N LYS A 540 18.35 57.47 10.05
CA LYS A 540 18.46 58.74 10.77
C LYS A 540 17.45 58.78 11.93
N LYS A 541 17.91 59.05 13.15
CA LYS A 541 17.04 59.43 14.27
C LYS A 541 16.57 60.87 14.07
N ASN A 542 15.26 61.04 13.88
CA ASN A 542 14.59 62.32 14.05
C ASN A 542 14.59 62.69 15.54
N LYS A 543 15.08 63.90 15.85
CA LYS A 543 14.82 64.59 17.12
C LYS A 543 13.34 64.96 17.19
N LYS A 544 12.67 64.61 18.28
CA LYS A 544 11.47 65.29 18.75
C LYS A 544 11.77 65.95 20.10
N LYS A 545 11.09 67.08 20.29
CA LYS A 545 11.16 68.07 21.36
C LYS A 545 11.20 67.49 22.76
#